data_AF-A0A376C191-F1
#
_entry.id   AF-A0A376C191-F1
#
_cell.length_a   1.000
_cell.length_b   1.000
_cell.length_c   1.000
_cell.angle_alpha   90.00
_cell.angle_beta   90.00
_cell.angle_gamma   90.00
#
_symmetry.space_group_name_H-M   'P 1'
#
loop_
_entity.id
_entity.type
_entity.pdbx_description
1 polymer ?
#
loop_
_entity_poly.entity_id
_entity_poly.type
_entity_poly.pdbx_seq_one_letter_code
_entity_poly.pdbx_strand_id
1 'polypeptide(L)'
;MKNLYLNSRLYWALFAVALCFVLAFFFEELMSVAQGAFVLLVILVMVDYLLLFALKDKVKAQRFLPEKLSNGDENLIQLEVENRYDFPVQVSIIDEVPFQFQLRDFEMKRKLSPHQHIALQYTLSPKERGVYDFGGLNVFVKSPIGLVAKRFVFQKGAKLSTYPSFIHLRKYELMALQNEFMLGGIKKIRKLGHTMEFEQIKEYVQGDDIRTINWKATSKQNKLMVNQYQDEKSQRIYMLIDKGRTMQMPFDGQSLLDYSINATMALAHIVLKKGDRAGVMAFSRKMENKVAADNKATHLRRISEALYNLQTDFSESDFGRLYQDISVNITQRSLVLLFTNFETLDAVKRQMKYLRGIARNHLLVVVFFKNSELQKMIHSTPKNMQEVYDEIIAEKFEFEKNLIIQELKKYGIYSIYTAPENLNIDVINKYLQIKARGIL
;
A
#
# COMPACT_ATOMS: atom_id res chain seq x y z
N MET A 1 -42.60 -1.33 6.51
CA MET A 1 -42.14 -2.74 6.66
C MET A 1 -40.70 -3.03 6.23
N LYS A 2 -39.96 -2.14 5.53
CA LYS A 2 -38.59 -2.40 5.03
C LYS A 2 -37.49 -2.68 6.08
N ASN A 3 -37.77 -2.51 7.37
CA ASN A 3 -36.79 -2.63 8.47
C ASN A 3 -37.16 -3.71 9.50
N LEU A 4 -38.19 -4.52 9.21
CA LEU A 4 -38.66 -5.60 10.08
C LEU A 4 -38.04 -6.92 9.62
N TYR A 5 -37.46 -7.67 10.55
CA TYR A 5 -36.87 -8.99 10.29
C TYR A 5 -37.38 -10.00 11.31
N LEU A 6 -37.64 -11.23 10.85
CA LEU A 6 -38.08 -12.34 11.69
C LEU A 6 -36.86 -13.17 12.09
N ASN A 7 -36.73 -13.47 13.38
CA ASN A 7 -35.60 -14.25 13.89
C ASN A 7 -35.89 -15.75 13.85
N SER A 8 -34.83 -16.57 13.85
CA SER A 8 -34.91 -18.03 13.96
C SER A 8 -35.74 -18.50 15.15
N ARG A 9 -35.78 -17.75 16.26
CA ARG A 9 -36.61 -18.05 17.44
C ARG A 9 -38.11 -18.09 17.10
N LEU A 10 -38.59 -17.18 16.25
CA LEU A 10 -39.98 -17.17 15.82
C LEU A 10 -40.31 -18.40 14.98
N TYR A 11 -39.42 -18.78 14.06
CA TYR A 11 -39.61 -19.98 13.23
C TYR A 11 -39.63 -21.25 14.07
N TRP A 12 -38.75 -21.39 15.07
CA TRP A 12 -38.78 -22.51 16.01
C TRP A 12 -40.05 -22.52 16.87
N ALA A 13 -40.50 -21.36 17.33
CA ALA A 13 -41.75 -21.26 18.08
C ALA A 13 -42.98 -21.63 17.22
N LEU A 14 -43.02 -21.16 15.97
CA LEU A 14 -44.06 -21.53 15.00
C LEU A 14 -44.01 -23.03 14.70
N PHE A 15 -42.83 -23.61 14.52
CA PHE A 15 -42.66 -25.05 14.31
C PHE A 15 -43.16 -25.86 15.50
N ALA A 16 -42.81 -25.46 16.73
CA ALA A 16 -43.28 -26.12 17.94
C ALA A 16 -44.81 -26.03 18.08
N VAL A 17 -45.40 -24.86 17.83
CA VAL A 17 -46.86 -24.68 17.83
C VAL A 17 -47.52 -25.53 16.74
N ALA A 18 -46.96 -25.57 15.53
CA ALA A 18 -47.46 -26.43 14.45
C ALA A 18 -47.40 -27.91 14.82
N LEU A 19 -46.31 -28.36 15.44
CA LEU A 19 -46.16 -29.72 15.93
C LEU A 19 -47.21 -30.04 17.02
N CYS A 20 -47.47 -29.12 17.94
CA CYS A 20 -48.55 -29.27 18.92
C CYS A 20 -49.92 -29.42 18.26
N PHE A 21 -50.21 -28.67 17.20
CA PHE A 21 -51.46 -28.84 16.43
C PHE A 21 -51.54 -30.21 15.74
N VAL A 22 -50.44 -30.72 15.20
CA VAL A 22 -50.39 -32.07 14.62
C VAL A 22 -50.63 -33.14 15.68
N LEU A 23 -50.03 -33.01 16.85
CA LEU A 23 -50.25 -33.94 17.97
C LEU A 23 -51.66 -33.85 18.54
N ALA A 24 -52.27 -32.66 18.54
CA ALA A 24 -53.65 -32.45 18.96
C ALA A 24 -54.69 -33.17 18.09
N PHE A 25 -54.33 -33.54 16.85
CA PHE A 25 -55.17 -34.41 16.03
C PHE A 25 -55.32 -35.81 16.63
N PHE A 26 -54.27 -36.33 17.28
CA PHE A 26 -54.28 -37.65 17.92
C PHE A 26 -54.75 -37.61 19.38
N PHE A 27 -54.57 -36.47 20.05
CA PHE A 27 -54.92 -36.28 21.45
C PHE A 27 -55.76 -35.01 21.61
N GLU A 28 -57.08 -35.18 21.77
CA GLU A 28 -58.06 -34.07 21.80
C GLU A 28 -57.77 -33.02 22.89
N GLU A 29 -57.27 -33.46 24.05
CA GLU A 29 -56.85 -32.59 25.17
C GLU A 29 -55.74 -31.58 24.80
N LEU A 30 -54.93 -31.89 23.78
CA LEU A 30 -53.82 -31.04 23.34
C LEU A 30 -54.28 -29.86 22.47
N MET A 31 -55.54 -29.87 21.99
CA MET A 31 -56.08 -28.84 21.10
C MET A 31 -56.14 -27.47 21.80
N SER A 32 -56.68 -27.43 23.03
CA SER A 32 -56.76 -26.20 23.83
C SER A 32 -55.37 -25.64 24.16
N VAL A 33 -54.39 -26.53 24.40
CA VAL A 33 -52.99 -26.17 24.65
C VAL A 33 -52.36 -25.54 23.40
N ALA A 34 -52.58 -26.14 22.23
CA ALA A 34 -52.05 -25.63 20.97
C ALA A 34 -52.63 -24.25 20.60
N GLN A 35 -53.94 -24.06 20.79
CA GLN A 35 -54.61 -22.76 20.59
C GLN A 35 -54.08 -21.69 21.56
N GLY A 36 -53.96 -22.03 22.85
CA GLY A 36 -53.40 -21.13 23.85
C GLY A 36 -51.95 -20.73 23.54
N ALA A 37 -51.11 -21.69 23.14
CA ALA A 37 -49.73 -21.44 22.74
C ALA A 37 -49.62 -20.53 21.50
N PHE A 38 -50.52 -20.71 20.52
CA PHE A 38 -50.58 -19.85 19.34
C PHE A 38 -50.96 -18.41 19.69
N VAL A 39 -52.03 -18.22 20.48
CA VAL A 39 -52.45 -16.88 20.93
C VAL A 39 -51.35 -16.20 21.73
N LEU A 40 -50.69 -16.92 22.64
CA LEU A 40 -49.55 -16.42 23.40
C LEU A 40 -48.40 -15.99 22.47
N LEU A 41 -48.08 -16.80 21.45
CA LEU A 41 -47.03 -16.45 20.48
C LEU A 41 -47.38 -15.17 19.70
N VAL A 42 -48.64 -15.01 19.26
CA VAL A 42 -49.10 -13.79 18.58
C VAL A 42 -48.97 -12.57 19.48
N ILE A 43 -49.37 -12.69 20.76
CA ILE A 43 -49.21 -11.62 21.75
C ILE A 43 -47.74 -11.28 21.93
N LEU A 44 -46.87 -12.27 22.11
CA LEU A 44 -45.42 -12.05 22.28
C LEU A 44 -44.79 -11.36 21.06
N VAL A 45 -45.19 -11.72 19.84
CA VAL A 45 -44.75 -11.04 18.61
C VAL A 45 -45.22 -9.59 18.58
N MET A 46 -46.47 -9.34 18.97
CA MET A 46 -47.02 -7.98 18.99
C MET A 46 -46.33 -7.10 20.05
N VAL A 47 -46.07 -7.64 21.24
CA VAL A 47 -45.32 -6.96 22.30
C VAL A 47 -43.89 -6.67 21.85
N ASP A 48 -43.19 -7.66 21.28
CA ASP A 48 -41.82 -7.48 20.77
C ASP A 48 -41.75 -6.43 19.65
N TYR A 49 -42.72 -6.44 18.74
CA TYR A 49 -42.86 -5.42 17.70
C TYR A 49 -43.07 -4.03 18.31
N LEU A 50 -43.99 -3.87 19.27
CA LEU A 50 -44.24 -2.58 19.92
C LEU A 50 -43.02 -2.06 20.66
N LEU A 51 -42.31 -2.92 21.41
CA LEU A 51 -41.09 -2.55 22.14
C LEU A 51 -40.01 -1.96 21.21
N LEU A 52 -39.84 -2.53 20.02
CA LEU A 52 -38.82 -2.08 19.07
C LEU A 52 -39.30 -0.93 18.16
N PHE A 53 -40.59 -0.86 17.81
CA PHE A 53 -41.09 0.05 16.79
C PHE A 53 -41.87 1.26 17.32
N ALA A 54 -42.31 1.28 18.59
CA ALA A 54 -43.08 2.39 19.16
C ALA A 54 -42.34 3.73 19.11
N LEU A 55 -41.02 3.71 19.34
CA LEU A 55 -40.17 4.91 19.35
C LEU A 55 -39.15 4.89 18.21
N LYS A 56 -38.91 6.08 17.65
CA LYS A 56 -37.88 6.32 16.63
C LYS A 56 -36.54 6.60 17.30
N ASP A 57 -35.45 6.42 16.56
CA ASP A 57 -34.08 6.84 16.95
C ASP A 57 -33.57 6.29 18.29
N LYS A 58 -34.01 5.07 18.63
CA LYS A 58 -33.61 4.35 19.86
C LYS A 58 -32.27 3.63 19.78
N VAL A 59 -31.60 3.72 18.63
CA VAL A 59 -30.19 3.34 18.47
C VAL A 59 -29.51 4.43 17.65
N LYS A 60 -28.30 4.80 18.07
CA LYS A 60 -27.40 5.64 17.28
C LYS A 60 -26.15 4.81 16.98
N ALA A 61 -25.68 4.86 15.75
CA ALA A 61 -24.40 4.25 15.39
C ALA A 61 -23.61 5.17 14.45
N GLN A 62 -22.30 5.14 14.59
CA GLN A 62 -21.37 5.95 13.82
C GLN A 62 -20.10 5.16 13.52
N ARG A 63 -19.72 5.14 12.25
CA ARG A 63 -18.44 4.69 11.70
C ARG A 63 -17.51 5.89 11.62
N PHE A 64 -16.33 5.72 12.19
CA PHE A 64 -15.21 6.65 12.08
C PHE A 64 -14.20 6.07 11.11
N LEU A 65 -14.14 6.68 9.94
CA LEU A 65 -13.17 6.35 8.90
C LEU A 65 -11.93 7.24 9.09
N PRO A 66 -10.72 6.71 8.84
CA PRO A 66 -9.54 7.56 8.72
C PRO A 66 -9.70 8.50 7.51
N GLU A 67 -8.86 9.54 7.43
CA GLU A 67 -8.86 10.45 6.28
C GLU A 67 -8.51 9.71 4.97
N LYS A 68 -7.58 8.74 5.06
CA LYS A 68 -7.02 7.97 3.95
C LYS A 68 -6.69 6.56 4.41
N LEU A 69 -6.87 5.58 3.52
CA LEU A 69 -6.36 4.23 3.73
C LEU A 69 -4.92 4.09 3.21
N SER A 70 -4.16 3.21 3.84
CA SER A 70 -2.80 2.83 3.47
C SER A 70 -2.84 1.50 2.72
N ASN A 71 -2.40 1.48 1.45
CA ASN A 71 -2.42 0.31 0.58
C ASN A 71 -1.49 -0.80 1.10
N GLY A 72 -2.01 -2.01 1.25
CA GLY A 72 -1.27 -3.18 1.73
C GLY A 72 -1.12 -3.27 3.25
N ASP A 73 -1.53 -2.24 4.01
CA ASP A 73 -1.41 -2.20 5.47
C ASP A 73 -2.76 -2.44 6.15
N GLU A 74 -2.74 -2.77 7.45
CA GLU A 74 -3.96 -2.84 8.27
C GLU A 74 -4.44 -1.44 8.68
N ASN A 75 -5.64 -1.08 8.24
CA ASN A 75 -6.26 0.21 8.56
C ASN A 75 -7.35 0.01 9.60
N LEU A 76 -7.23 0.68 10.73
CA LEU A 76 -8.20 0.59 11.82
C LEU A 76 -9.46 1.40 11.49
N ILE A 77 -10.61 0.75 11.57
CA ILE A 77 -11.93 1.37 11.50
C ILE A 77 -12.61 1.25 12.87
N GLN A 78 -13.15 2.35 13.36
CA GLN A 78 -13.86 2.39 14.63
C GLN A 78 -15.36 2.55 14.41
N LEU A 79 -16.14 1.80 15.17
CA LEU A 79 -17.60 1.84 15.19
C LEU A 79 -18.06 2.19 16.61
N GLU A 80 -18.90 3.19 16.74
CA GLU A 80 -19.59 3.53 17.97
C GLU A 80 -21.07 3.15 17.85
N VAL A 81 -21.60 2.49 18.88
CA VAL A 81 -23.01 2.11 18.95
C VAL A 81 -23.56 2.44 20.32
N GLU A 82 -24.70 3.13 20.33
CA GLU A 82 -25.41 3.59 21.50
C GLU A 82 -26.80 2.94 21.56
N ASN A 83 -27.10 2.26 22.68
CA ASN A 83 -28.45 1.82 22.99
C ASN A 83 -29.21 2.96 23.68
N ARG A 84 -30.34 3.42 23.13
CA ARG A 84 -31.21 4.43 23.75
C ARG A 84 -32.57 3.87 24.18
N TYR A 85 -32.73 2.55 24.16
CA TYR A 85 -33.84 1.88 24.81
C TYR A 85 -33.62 1.82 26.32
N ASP A 86 -34.73 1.80 27.05
CA ASP A 86 -34.77 1.67 28.51
C ASP A 86 -34.59 0.22 28.97
N PHE A 87 -34.33 -0.70 28.03
CA PHE A 87 -34.13 -2.13 28.27
C PHE A 87 -32.87 -2.63 27.54
N PRO A 88 -32.28 -3.76 27.98
CA PRO A 88 -31.11 -4.32 27.32
C PRO A 88 -31.48 -4.91 25.95
N VAL A 89 -30.62 -4.68 24.96
CA VAL A 89 -30.83 -5.13 23.58
C VAL A 89 -29.66 -5.95 23.08
N GLN A 90 -29.93 -6.91 22.20
CA GLN A 90 -28.89 -7.60 21.45
C GLN A 90 -28.76 -6.94 20.08
N VAL A 91 -27.57 -6.43 19.78
CA VAL A 91 -27.25 -5.80 18.50
C VAL A 91 -26.41 -6.74 17.65
N SER A 92 -26.74 -6.82 16.37
CA SER A 92 -25.89 -7.37 15.31
C SER A 92 -25.55 -6.24 14.35
N ILE A 93 -24.25 -5.98 14.19
CA ILE A 93 -23.71 -4.87 13.39
C ILE A 93 -23.09 -5.48 12.14
N ILE A 94 -23.58 -5.02 10.98
CA ILE A 94 -23.09 -5.39 9.66
C ILE A 94 -22.69 -4.10 8.97
N ASP A 95 -21.39 -3.87 8.86
CA ASP A 95 -20.85 -2.78 8.07
C ASP A 95 -20.71 -3.25 6.62
N GLU A 96 -21.42 -2.62 5.69
CA GLU A 96 -21.30 -2.91 4.26
C GLU A 96 -19.97 -2.38 3.73
N VAL A 97 -18.91 -3.16 3.97
CA VAL A 97 -17.58 -2.86 3.45
C VAL A 97 -17.54 -3.01 1.92
N PRO A 98 -16.72 -2.21 1.23
CA PRO A 98 -16.59 -2.27 -0.22
C PRO A 98 -16.26 -3.68 -0.74
N PHE A 99 -16.83 -4.04 -1.90
CA PHE A 99 -16.71 -5.39 -2.46
C PHE A 99 -15.25 -5.84 -2.71
N GLN A 100 -14.36 -4.88 -2.94
CA GLN A 100 -12.93 -5.11 -3.17
C GLN A 100 -12.25 -5.79 -1.97
N PHE A 101 -12.79 -5.65 -0.76
CA PHE A 101 -12.27 -6.35 0.42
C PHE A 101 -12.70 -7.82 0.51
N GLN A 102 -13.68 -8.25 -0.30
CA GLN A 102 -14.24 -9.60 -0.32
C GLN A 102 -14.72 -10.15 1.04
N LEU A 103 -14.94 -9.29 2.03
CA LEU A 103 -15.47 -9.65 3.35
C LEU A 103 -17.00 -9.78 3.28
N ARG A 104 -17.49 -11.02 3.09
CA ARG A 104 -18.93 -11.30 2.94
C ARG A 104 -19.66 -11.59 4.25
N ASP A 105 -18.96 -12.16 5.23
CA ASP A 105 -19.56 -12.65 6.47
C ASP A 105 -19.26 -11.73 7.67
N PHE A 106 -19.09 -10.44 7.42
CA PHE A 106 -18.79 -9.47 8.47
C PHE A 106 -20.01 -9.21 9.37
N GLU A 107 -19.98 -9.76 10.59
CA GLU A 107 -21.03 -9.56 11.58
C GLU A 107 -20.43 -9.44 12.99
N MET A 108 -20.77 -8.37 13.72
CA MET A 108 -20.43 -8.21 15.13
C MET A 108 -21.66 -8.24 16.02
N LYS A 109 -21.72 -9.22 16.94
CA LYS A 109 -22.81 -9.35 17.92
C LYS A 109 -22.39 -8.82 19.28
N ARG A 110 -23.22 -7.97 19.89
CA ARG A 110 -23.03 -7.45 21.26
C ARG A 110 -24.36 -7.35 21.99
N LYS A 111 -24.32 -7.44 23.32
CA LYS A 111 -25.45 -7.13 24.19
C LYS A 111 -25.18 -5.77 24.82
N LEU A 112 -26.13 -4.86 24.73
CA LEU A 112 -26.05 -3.52 25.28
C LEU A 112 -27.05 -3.36 26.40
N SER A 113 -26.59 -2.91 27.56
CA SER A 113 -27.43 -2.43 28.65
C SER A 113 -28.20 -1.18 28.24
N PRO A 114 -29.29 -0.81 28.95
CA PRO A 114 -29.98 0.45 28.72
C PRO A 114 -29.01 1.63 28.73
N HIS A 115 -29.15 2.56 27.79
CA HIS A 115 -28.31 3.77 27.69
C HIS A 115 -26.80 3.53 27.53
N GLN A 116 -26.38 2.29 27.24
CA GLN A 116 -24.98 1.94 27.11
C GLN A 116 -24.41 2.40 25.76
N HIS A 117 -23.23 3.00 25.82
CA HIS A 117 -22.39 3.31 24.66
C HIS A 117 -21.21 2.34 24.59
N ILE A 118 -20.92 1.81 23.40
CA ILE A 118 -19.74 0.98 23.16
C ILE A 118 -18.97 1.45 21.92
N ALA A 119 -17.66 1.29 21.98
CA ALA A 119 -16.77 1.40 20.82
C ALA A 119 -16.27 0.01 20.43
N LEU A 120 -16.32 -0.29 19.14
CA LEU A 120 -15.82 -1.50 18.50
C LEU A 120 -14.81 -1.11 17.43
N GLN A 121 -13.90 -2.02 17.12
CA GLN A 121 -12.89 -1.78 16.10
C GLN A 121 -12.67 -3.03 15.27
N TYR A 122 -12.34 -2.82 14.00
CA TYR A 122 -11.88 -3.85 13.08
C TYR A 122 -10.88 -3.27 12.10
N THR A 123 -10.13 -4.14 11.43
CA THR A 123 -9.11 -3.74 10.47
C THR A 123 -9.52 -4.09 9.04
N LEU A 124 -9.12 -3.24 8.10
CA LEU A 124 -9.26 -3.46 6.67
C LEU A 124 -7.89 -3.31 6.00
N SER A 125 -7.53 -4.27 5.14
CA SER A 125 -6.29 -4.22 4.35
C SER A 125 -6.62 -4.08 2.87
N PRO A 126 -6.57 -2.87 2.30
CA PRO A 126 -6.85 -2.67 0.89
C PRO A 126 -5.69 -3.21 0.07
N LYS A 127 -6.03 -3.95 -0.97
CA LYS A 127 -5.07 -4.58 -1.89
C LYS A 127 -4.91 -3.81 -3.19
N GLU A 128 -5.79 -2.85 -3.45
CA GLU A 128 -5.77 -2.01 -4.64
C GLU A 128 -5.84 -0.53 -4.22
N ARG A 129 -5.14 0.34 -4.94
CA ARG A 129 -5.29 1.80 -4.77
C ARG A 129 -6.54 2.31 -5.48
N GLY A 130 -7.07 3.42 -5.00
CA GLY A 130 -8.22 4.08 -5.62
C GLY A 130 -9.21 4.63 -4.60
N VAL A 131 -10.48 4.67 -4.97
CA VAL A 131 -11.57 5.13 -4.10
C VAL A 131 -12.46 3.93 -3.75
N TYR A 132 -12.66 3.75 -2.46
CA TYR A 132 -13.49 2.72 -1.86
C TYR A 132 -14.82 3.34 -1.43
N ASP A 133 -15.94 2.75 -1.88
CA ASP A 133 -17.29 3.21 -1.57
C ASP A 133 -17.92 2.27 -0.53
N PHE A 134 -18.06 2.76 0.69
CA PHE A 134 -18.68 2.03 1.77
C PHE A 134 -20.20 2.12 1.68
N GLY A 135 -20.86 0.98 1.82
CA GLY A 135 -22.31 0.92 1.96
C GLY A 135 -22.79 1.43 3.31
N GLY A 136 -24.01 1.01 3.68
CA GLY A 136 -24.63 1.36 4.95
C GLY A 136 -24.04 0.59 6.14
N LEU A 137 -23.86 1.28 7.26
CA LEU A 137 -23.70 0.66 8.56
C LEU A 137 -25.07 0.16 9.04
N ASN A 138 -25.31 -1.14 8.94
CA ASN A 138 -26.56 -1.77 9.33
C ASN A 138 -26.47 -2.27 10.78
N VAL A 139 -27.44 -1.89 11.62
CA VAL A 139 -27.55 -2.37 12.99
C VAL A 139 -28.91 -3.04 13.18
N PHE A 140 -28.90 -4.34 13.44
CA PHE A 140 -30.07 -5.14 13.74
C PHE A 140 -30.22 -5.28 15.25
N VAL A 141 -31.37 -4.88 15.77
CA VAL A 141 -31.64 -4.83 17.21
C VAL A 141 -32.72 -5.83 17.56
N LYS A 142 -32.47 -6.64 18.59
CA LYS A 142 -33.41 -7.59 19.17
C LYS A 142 -33.70 -7.19 20.61
N SER A 143 -34.96 -7.25 21.00
CA SER A 143 -35.36 -7.13 22.40
C SER A 143 -34.99 -8.40 23.19
N PRO A 144 -35.21 -8.43 24.52
CA PRO A 144 -35.08 -9.66 25.31
C PRO A 144 -35.96 -10.83 24.81
N ILE A 145 -37.13 -10.54 24.22
CA ILE A 145 -38.02 -11.53 23.61
C ILE A 145 -37.35 -12.13 22.36
N GLY A 146 -36.94 -11.25 21.44
CA GLY A 146 -36.09 -11.60 20.30
C GLY A 146 -36.77 -12.47 19.24
N LEU A 147 -38.09 -12.39 19.10
CA LEU A 147 -38.87 -12.99 18.00
C LEU A 147 -38.73 -12.15 16.73
N VAL A 148 -38.64 -10.83 16.90
CA VAL A 148 -38.51 -9.83 15.84
C VAL A 148 -37.19 -9.07 15.99
N ALA A 149 -36.68 -8.55 14.87
CA ALA A 149 -35.57 -7.61 14.85
C ALA A 149 -35.92 -6.36 14.04
N LYS A 150 -35.40 -5.21 14.49
CA LYS A 150 -35.48 -3.93 13.78
C LYS A 150 -34.13 -3.54 13.21
N ARG A 151 -34.08 -3.15 11.94
CA ARG A 151 -32.86 -2.68 11.26
C ARG A 151 -32.79 -1.15 11.26
N PHE A 152 -31.63 -0.63 11.63
CA PHE A 152 -31.22 0.77 11.47
C PHE A 152 -30.08 0.84 10.46
N VAL A 153 -30.03 1.90 9.64
CA VAL A 153 -29.01 2.10 8.60
C VAL A 153 -28.40 3.47 8.75
N PHE A 154 -27.06 3.55 8.84
CA PHE A 154 -26.31 4.78 9.03
C PHE A 154 -25.23 4.96 7.96
N GLN A 155 -24.83 6.22 7.69
CA GLN A 155 -23.65 6.61 6.89
C GLN A 155 -23.43 5.84 5.57
N LYS A 156 -24.49 5.72 4.77
CA LYS A 156 -24.42 5.08 3.45
C LYS A 156 -23.62 5.94 2.45
N GLY A 157 -22.74 5.30 1.67
CA GLY A 157 -22.03 5.93 0.55
C GLY A 157 -20.82 6.74 0.96
N ALA A 158 -20.14 6.37 2.05
CA ALA A 158 -18.92 7.05 2.46
C ALA A 158 -17.77 6.66 1.53
N LYS A 159 -17.12 7.65 0.91
CA LYS A 159 -15.99 7.43 0.01
C LYS A 159 -14.68 7.62 0.73
N LEU A 160 -13.76 6.68 0.56
CA LEU A 160 -12.47 6.70 1.20
C LEU A 160 -11.36 6.39 0.19
N SER A 161 -10.33 7.22 0.18
CA SER A 161 -9.22 7.10 -0.78
C SER A 161 -8.07 6.29 -0.21
N THR A 162 -7.54 5.36 -1.00
CA THR A 162 -6.39 4.51 -0.63
C THR A 162 -5.11 5.00 -1.28
N TYR A 163 -4.17 5.43 -0.46
CA TYR A 163 -2.85 5.94 -0.84
C TYR A 163 -1.76 4.87 -0.72
N PRO A 164 -0.58 5.08 -1.32
CA PRO A 164 0.59 4.24 -1.08
C PRO A 164 0.87 4.06 0.41
N SER A 165 1.48 2.93 0.78
CA SER A 165 1.79 2.59 2.17
C SER A 165 2.53 3.73 2.87
N PHE A 166 1.96 4.24 3.96
CA PHE A 166 2.53 5.30 4.78
C PHE A 166 2.66 4.92 6.27
N ILE A 167 1.92 3.91 6.73
CA ILE A 167 1.91 3.50 8.15
C ILE A 167 3.31 3.02 8.58
N HIS A 168 4.02 2.32 7.70
CA HIS A 168 5.33 1.75 8.01
C HIS A 168 6.53 2.69 7.76
N LEU A 169 6.33 3.94 7.36
CA LEU A 169 7.44 4.87 7.08
C LEU A 169 8.36 5.07 8.29
N ARG A 170 7.78 5.20 9.48
CA ARG A 170 8.57 5.34 10.72
C ARG A 170 9.40 4.09 11.04
N LYS A 171 8.86 2.90 10.78
CA LYS A 171 9.59 1.63 10.93
C LYS A 171 10.81 1.61 10.01
N TYR A 172 10.64 2.02 8.74
CA TYR A 172 11.74 2.09 7.79
C TYR A 172 12.79 3.15 8.16
N GLU A 173 12.37 4.29 8.72
CA GLU A 173 13.29 5.31 9.25
C GLU A 173 14.18 4.74 10.36
N LEU A 174 13.61 4.01 11.32
CA LEU A 174 14.36 3.37 12.39
C LEU A 174 15.34 2.30 11.88
N MET A 175 14.91 1.48 10.91
CA MET A 175 15.78 0.47 10.28
C MET A 175 16.93 1.11 9.50
N ALA A 176 16.68 2.20 8.78
CA ALA A 176 17.70 2.94 8.04
C ALA A 176 18.78 3.51 8.97
N LEU A 177 18.39 4.02 10.14
CA LEU A 177 19.32 4.49 11.18
C LEU A 177 20.20 3.35 11.72
N GLN A 178 19.61 2.18 12.00
CA GLN A 178 20.37 1.02 12.48
C GLN A 178 21.43 0.57 11.45
N ASN A 179 21.06 0.53 10.16
CA ASN A 179 21.99 0.11 9.11
C ASN A 179 23.15 1.10 8.92
N GLU A 180 22.93 2.39 9.18
CA GLU A 180 23.99 3.40 9.13
C GLU A 180 25.08 3.16 10.17
N PHE A 181 24.73 2.73 11.38
CA PHE A 181 25.72 2.35 12.40
C PHE A 181 26.59 1.19 11.93
N MET A 182 26.02 0.23 11.20
CA MET A 182 26.76 -0.90 10.62
C MET A 182 27.68 -0.46 9.47
N LEU A 183 27.24 0.50 8.65
CA LEU A 183 28.01 1.07 7.54
C LEU A 183 29.08 2.08 7.99
N GLY A 184 29.00 2.59 9.22
CA GLY A 184 29.91 3.60 9.80
C GLY A 184 31.38 3.20 9.88
N GLY A 185 31.72 1.92 9.62
CA GLY A 185 33.10 1.46 9.45
C GLY A 185 33.71 1.74 8.07
N ILE A 186 32.93 2.18 7.09
CA ILE A 186 33.42 2.51 5.74
C ILE A 186 34.05 3.91 5.79
N LYS A 187 35.39 3.95 5.84
CA LYS A 187 36.18 5.19 5.79
C LYS A 187 35.70 6.05 4.61
N LYS A 188 35.20 7.27 4.87
CA LYS A 188 34.84 8.25 3.83
C LYS A 188 36.11 8.59 3.03
N ILE A 189 36.31 7.92 1.91
CA ILE A 189 37.35 8.29 0.96
C ILE A 189 36.85 9.57 0.27
N ARG A 190 37.45 10.71 0.61
CA ARG A 190 37.32 11.94 -0.19
C ARG A 190 37.82 11.60 -1.59
N LYS A 191 36.92 11.51 -2.57
CA LYS A 191 37.30 11.46 -3.99
C LYS A 191 37.48 12.89 -4.48
N LEU A 192 38.62 13.15 -5.10
CA LEU A 192 38.83 14.34 -5.93
C LEU A 192 38.01 14.13 -7.22
N GLY A 193 36.92 14.88 -7.40
CA GLY A 193 36.02 14.75 -8.54
C GLY A 193 35.08 15.97 -8.70
N HIS A 194 34.66 16.21 -9.94
CA HIS A 194 34.03 17.46 -10.44
C HIS A 194 32.59 17.78 -9.97
N THR A 195 32.04 17.09 -8.97
CA THR A 195 30.67 17.34 -8.47
C THR A 195 30.69 18.28 -7.27
N MET A 196 31.30 19.46 -7.47
CA MET A 196 31.41 20.47 -6.43
C MET A 196 30.42 21.61 -6.75
N GLU A 197 29.54 21.93 -5.80
CA GLU A 197 28.63 23.07 -5.87
C GLU A 197 29.40 24.36 -5.58
N PHE A 198 29.16 25.41 -6.36
CA PHE A 198 29.78 26.71 -6.12
C PHE A 198 29.32 27.23 -4.74
N GLU A 199 30.27 27.43 -3.83
CA GLU A 199 30.01 27.94 -2.49
C GLU A 199 30.11 29.47 -2.50
N GLN A 200 31.26 29.98 -2.91
CA GLN A 200 31.55 31.42 -2.91
C GLN A 200 32.80 31.75 -3.75
N ILE A 201 33.01 33.04 -4.03
CA ILE A 201 34.29 33.53 -4.55
C ILE A 201 35.10 34.07 -3.36
N LYS A 202 36.32 33.58 -3.18
CA LYS A 202 37.25 34.07 -2.15
C LYS A 202 38.53 34.64 -2.77
N GLU A 203 39.28 35.40 -1.98
CA GLU A 203 40.64 35.81 -2.34
C GLU A 203 41.57 34.59 -2.38
N TYR A 204 42.47 34.56 -3.36
CA TYR A 204 43.43 33.48 -3.56
C TYR A 204 44.42 33.41 -2.42
N VAL A 205 44.58 32.22 -1.85
CA VAL A 205 45.61 31.91 -0.86
C VAL A 205 46.58 30.89 -1.44
N GLN A 206 47.85 31.03 -1.09
CA GLN A 206 48.89 30.10 -1.53
C GLN A 206 48.54 28.67 -1.11
N GLY A 207 48.37 27.78 -2.10
CA GLY A 207 47.89 26.41 -1.93
C GLY A 207 46.53 26.13 -2.58
N ASP A 208 45.78 27.15 -2.98
CA ASP A 208 44.57 27.00 -3.79
C ASP A 208 44.94 26.59 -5.24
N ASP A 209 44.08 25.78 -5.88
CA ASP A 209 44.26 25.34 -7.26
C ASP A 209 44.12 26.52 -8.23
N ILE A 210 45.15 26.75 -9.04
CA ILE A 210 45.21 27.83 -10.03
C ILE A 210 44.12 27.66 -11.12
N ARG A 211 43.64 26.43 -11.35
CA ARG A 211 42.57 26.15 -12.33
C ARG A 211 41.21 26.71 -11.93
N THR A 212 40.99 27.03 -10.66
CA THR A 212 39.70 27.57 -10.18
C THR A 212 39.67 29.10 -10.15
N ILE A 213 40.68 29.79 -10.67
CA ILE A 213 40.75 31.25 -10.72
C ILE A 213 39.57 31.81 -11.53
N ASN A 214 38.85 32.75 -10.91
CA ASN A 214 37.75 33.45 -11.55
C ASN A 214 38.26 34.77 -12.14
N TRP A 215 38.72 34.73 -13.40
CA TRP A 215 39.26 35.90 -14.10
C TRP A 215 38.30 37.09 -14.15
N LYS A 216 36.98 36.85 -14.17
CA LYS A 216 35.95 37.90 -14.18
C LYS A 216 35.82 38.60 -12.84
N ALA A 217 36.01 37.89 -11.73
CA ALA A 217 36.03 38.49 -10.40
C ALA A 217 37.38 39.18 -10.13
N THR A 218 38.48 38.56 -10.55
CA THR A 218 39.84 39.11 -10.44
C THR A 218 39.97 40.47 -11.13
N SER A 219 39.41 40.63 -12.34
CA SER A 219 39.48 41.90 -13.08
C SER A 219 38.71 43.06 -12.44
N LYS A 220 37.78 42.77 -11.52
CA LYS A 220 37.00 43.78 -10.81
C LYS A 220 37.57 44.15 -9.44
N GLN A 221 38.24 43.21 -8.79
CA GLN A 221 38.71 43.36 -7.40
C GLN A 221 40.20 43.72 -7.30
N ASN A 222 40.93 43.82 -8.43
CA ASN A 222 42.39 44.05 -8.51
C ASN A 222 43.22 43.08 -7.63
N LYS A 223 42.65 41.93 -7.29
CA LYS A 223 43.21 40.87 -6.47
C LYS A 223 42.83 39.53 -7.08
N LEU A 224 43.69 38.51 -6.96
CA LEU A 224 43.40 37.17 -7.47
C LEU A 224 42.22 36.57 -6.71
N MET A 225 41.16 36.23 -7.44
CA MET A 225 39.95 35.61 -6.89
C MET A 225 39.81 34.17 -7.40
N VAL A 226 39.41 33.26 -6.53
CA VAL A 226 39.19 31.83 -6.84
C VAL A 226 37.77 31.44 -6.51
N ASN A 227 37.17 30.61 -7.37
CA ASN A 227 35.90 29.96 -7.07
C ASN A 227 36.15 28.85 -6.06
N GLN A 228 35.56 29.00 -4.87
CA GLN A 228 35.50 27.94 -3.88
C GLN A 228 34.29 27.08 -4.18
N TYR A 229 34.53 25.78 -4.31
CA TYR A 229 33.47 24.80 -4.48
C TYR A 229 33.42 23.89 -3.25
N GLN A 230 32.21 23.48 -2.86
CA GLN A 230 31.95 22.54 -1.77
C GLN A 230 31.35 21.25 -2.35
N ASP A 231 31.60 20.10 -1.73
CA ASP A 231 30.94 18.86 -2.14
C ASP A 231 29.41 19.04 -2.12
N GLU A 232 28.74 18.69 -3.23
CA GLU A 232 27.28 18.71 -3.28
C GLU A 232 26.71 17.75 -2.22
N LYS A 233 26.14 18.32 -1.15
CA LYS A 233 25.61 17.52 -0.03
C LYS A 233 24.27 16.87 -0.34
N SER A 234 23.53 17.42 -1.30
CA SER A 234 22.15 17.04 -1.61
C SER A 234 22.08 16.36 -2.96
N GLN A 235 22.11 15.03 -2.95
CA GLN A 235 22.08 14.24 -4.18
C GLN A 235 20.65 14.16 -4.74
N ARG A 236 20.53 14.01 -6.06
CA ARG A 236 19.25 13.81 -6.75
C ARG A 236 18.99 12.32 -6.95
N ILE A 237 17.86 11.84 -6.44
CA ILE A 237 17.43 10.45 -6.56
C ILE A 237 16.09 10.42 -7.27
N TYR A 238 16.05 9.76 -8.42
CA TYR A 238 14.85 9.55 -9.22
C TYR A 238 14.39 8.10 -9.12
N MET A 239 13.11 7.91 -8.81
CA MET A 239 12.43 6.63 -8.83
C MET A 239 11.52 6.59 -10.06
N LEU A 240 11.89 5.74 -11.01
CA LEU A 240 11.20 5.54 -12.27
C LEU A 240 10.40 4.24 -12.19
N ILE A 241 9.08 4.34 -12.30
CA ILE A 241 8.17 3.20 -12.13
C ILE A 241 7.61 2.80 -13.48
N ASP A 242 7.86 1.56 -13.88
CA ASP A 242 7.21 0.95 -15.03
C ASP A 242 5.73 0.64 -14.68
N LYS A 243 4.80 0.98 -15.58
CA LYS A 243 3.36 0.67 -15.49
C LYS A 243 2.88 -0.24 -16.63
N GLY A 244 3.80 -0.83 -17.38
CA GLY A 244 3.49 -1.76 -18.45
C GLY A 244 2.93 -3.09 -17.94
N ARG A 245 2.65 -3.98 -18.90
CA ARG A 245 1.99 -5.27 -18.68
C ARG A 245 2.70 -6.16 -17.66
N THR A 246 4.04 -6.20 -17.65
CA THR A 246 4.82 -7.07 -16.75
C THR A 246 4.69 -6.70 -15.27
N MET A 247 4.25 -5.47 -14.98
CA MET A 247 4.06 -4.95 -13.62
C MET A 247 2.68 -5.28 -13.03
N GLN A 248 1.76 -5.82 -13.85
CA GLN A 248 0.44 -6.30 -13.41
C GLN A 248 0.50 -7.63 -12.66
N MET A 249 1.64 -8.34 -12.72
CA MET A 249 1.79 -9.65 -12.07
C MET A 249 1.36 -9.57 -10.60
N PRO A 250 0.36 -10.38 -10.17
CA PRO A 250 -0.14 -10.35 -8.81
C PRO A 250 0.81 -11.11 -7.89
N PHE A 251 0.87 -10.65 -6.65
CA PHE A 251 1.67 -11.21 -5.57
C PHE A 251 1.00 -10.89 -4.23
N ASP A 252 0.62 -11.90 -3.45
CA ASP A 252 -0.12 -11.74 -2.17
C ASP A 252 -1.31 -10.76 -2.24
N GLY A 253 -2.01 -10.78 -3.38
CA GLY A 253 -3.17 -9.94 -3.69
C GLY A 253 -2.85 -8.52 -4.17
N GLN A 254 -1.58 -8.11 -4.24
CA GLN A 254 -1.14 -6.81 -4.78
C GLN A 254 -0.34 -6.99 -6.08
N SER A 255 -0.34 -6.01 -6.97
CA SER A 255 0.49 -6.05 -8.18
C SER A 255 1.95 -5.64 -7.89
N LEU A 256 2.89 -6.03 -8.75
CA LEU A 256 4.29 -5.54 -8.66
C LEU A 256 4.37 -4.01 -8.76
N LEU A 257 3.45 -3.38 -9.50
CA LEU A 257 3.31 -1.92 -9.52
C LEU A 257 3.02 -1.38 -8.11
N ASP A 258 2.13 -2.02 -7.36
CA ASP A 258 1.76 -1.58 -6.01
C ASP A 258 2.93 -1.67 -5.04
N TYR A 259 3.70 -2.75 -5.10
CA TYR A 259 4.94 -2.89 -4.34
C TYR A 259 5.97 -1.82 -4.73
N SER A 260 6.14 -1.54 -6.03
CA SER A 260 7.05 -0.51 -6.52
C SER A 260 6.68 0.89 -6.02
N ILE A 261 5.38 1.18 -5.96
CA ILE A 261 4.84 2.44 -5.46
C ILE A 261 5.07 2.58 -3.96
N ASN A 262 4.82 1.51 -3.19
CA ASN A 262 5.09 1.48 -1.76
C ASN A 262 6.60 1.66 -1.47
N ALA A 263 7.46 0.98 -2.22
CA ALA A 263 8.92 1.12 -2.10
C ALA A 263 9.40 2.52 -2.49
N THR A 264 8.82 3.11 -3.53
CA THR A 264 9.09 4.49 -3.94
C THR A 264 8.69 5.47 -2.83
N MET A 265 7.53 5.29 -2.21
CA MET A 265 7.07 6.15 -1.11
C MET A 265 8.00 6.04 0.11
N ALA A 266 8.39 4.81 0.48
CA ALA A 266 9.32 4.55 1.57
C ALA A 266 10.71 5.14 1.29
N LEU A 267 11.26 4.90 0.10
CA LEU A 267 12.55 5.45 -0.30
C LEU A 267 12.52 6.99 -0.34
N ALA A 268 11.49 7.59 -0.93
CA ALA A 268 11.35 9.05 -1.00
C ALA A 268 11.33 9.68 0.40
N HIS A 269 10.64 9.07 1.36
CA HIS A 269 10.65 9.52 2.75
C HIS A 269 12.08 9.53 3.35
N ILE A 270 12.84 8.45 3.15
CA ILE A 270 14.22 8.34 3.64
C ILE A 270 15.17 9.30 2.93
N VAL A 271 15.05 9.43 1.60
CA VAL A 271 15.84 10.37 0.78
C VAL A 271 15.66 11.81 1.30
N LEU A 272 14.40 12.25 1.48
CA LEU A 272 14.08 13.58 1.97
C LEU A 272 14.59 13.80 3.40
N LYS A 273 14.43 12.80 4.29
CA LYS A 273 14.96 12.84 5.66
C LYS A 273 16.48 12.96 5.72
N LYS A 274 17.18 12.39 4.74
CA LYS A 274 18.64 12.48 4.59
C LYS A 274 19.10 13.77 3.91
N GLY A 275 18.20 14.71 3.61
CA GLY A 275 18.51 16.01 2.99
C GLY A 275 18.72 15.96 1.47
N ASP A 276 18.51 14.80 0.85
CA ASP A 276 18.61 14.61 -0.59
C ASP A 276 17.29 14.97 -1.28
N ARG A 277 17.32 15.08 -2.61
CA ARG A 277 16.18 15.46 -3.44
C ARG A 277 15.55 14.22 -4.06
N ALA A 278 14.26 14.01 -3.78
CA ALA A 278 13.49 12.87 -4.29
C ALA A 278 12.65 13.28 -5.51
N GLY A 279 12.80 12.60 -6.64
CA GLY A 279 11.98 12.75 -7.84
C GLY A 279 11.31 11.44 -8.23
N VAL A 280 10.11 11.51 -8.81
CA VAL A 280 9.33 10.33 -9.20
C VAL A 280 8.75 10.55 -10.58
N MET A 281 8.79 9.52 -11.42
CA MET A 281 8.12 9.49 -12.72
C MET A 281 7.61 8.08 -12.99
N ALA A 282 6.45 7.97 -13.64
CA ALA A 282 5.94 6.69 -14.12
C ALA A 282 6.03 6.63 -15.64
N PHE A 283 6.18 5.45 -16.23
CA PHE A 283 6.21 5.30 -17.68
C PHE A 283 5.61 3.98 -18.15
N SER A 284 5.07 4.01 -19.36
CA SER A 284 4.78 2.83 -20.19
C SER A 284 5.09 3.25 -21.63
N ARG A 285 4.09 3.67 -22.42
CA ARG A 285 4.25 4.23 -23.77
C ARG A 285 4.81 5.66 -23.75
N LYS A 286 4.53 6.40 -22.69
CA LYS A 286 5.04 7.76 -22.44
C LYS A 286 5.25 7.95 -20.94
N MET A 287 6.06 8.94 -20.60
CA MET A 287 6.28 9.31 -19.20
C MET A 287 5.13 10.18 -18.67
N GLU A 288 4.60 9.79 -17.50
CA GLU A 288 3.47 10.39 -16.81
C GLU A 288 3.81 10.67 -15.34
N ASN A 289 2.93 11.41 -14.65
CA ASN A 289 3.01 11.69 -13.20
C ASN A 289 4.40 12.17 -12.76
N LYS A 290 4.95 13.14 -13.50
CA LYS A 290 6.32 13.64 -13.31
C LYS A 290 6.40 14.58 -12.11
N VAL A 291 7.19 14.19 -11.12
CA VAL A 291 7.56 15.02 -9.97
C VAL A 291 9.07 15.19 -9.99
N ALA A 292 9.52 16.41 -10.29
CA ALA A 292 10.95 16.73 -10.30
C ALA A 292 11.58 16.58 -8.90
N ALA A 293 12.88 16.30 -8.85
CA ALA A 293 13.59 16.12 -7.59
C ALA A 293 13.68 17.44 -6.80
N ASP A 294 13.09 17.45 -5.60
CA ASP A 294 13.10 18.57 -4.65
C ASP A 294 13.23 17.99 -3.22
N ASN A 295 13.56 18.83 -2.24
CA ASN A 295 13.69 18.46 -0.82
C ASN A 295 12.81 19.28 0.13
N LYS A 296 11.85 20.05 -0.40
CA LYS A 296 10.86 20.80 0.40
C LYS A 296 10.06 19.90 1.33
N ALA A 297 9.65 20.44 2.49
CA ALA A 297 8.87 19.71 3.49
C ALA A 297 7.54 19.14 2.96
N THR A 298 6.88 19.83 2.03
CA THR A 298 5.61 19.38 1.41
C THR A 298 5.79 18.40 0.25
N HIS A 299 7.05 18.09 -0.12
CA HIS A 299 7.34 17.34 -1.34
C HIS A 299 6.91 15.87 -1.25
N LEU A 300 7.00 15.27 -0.06
CA LEU A 300 6.52 13.90 0.14
C LEU A 300 5.02 13.76 -0.14
N ARG A 301 4.21 14.78 0.21
CA ARG A 301 2.78 14.81 -0.10
C ARG A 301 2.54 14.86 -1.61
N ARG A 302 3.29 15.70 -2.34
CA ARG A 302 3.20 15.80 -3.81
C ARG A 302 3.56 14.47 -4.48
N ILE A 303 4.58 13.77 -3.97
CA ILE A 303 4.95 12.43 -4.44
C ILE A 303 3.80 11.44 -4.18
N SER A 304 3.25 11.43 -2.96
CA SER A 304 2.12 10.56 -2.61
C SER A 304 0.89 10.79 -3.50
N GLU A 305 0.56 12.05 -3.80
CA GLU A 305 -0.52 12.44 -4.71
C GLU A 305 -0.24 11.99 -6.16
N ALA A 306 1.00 12.12 -6.64
CA ALA A 306 1.38 11.66 -7.97
C ALA A 306 1.32 10.13 -8.10
N LEU A 307 1.55 9.39 -7.01
CA LEU A 307 1.51 7.93 -6.97
C LEU A 307 0.11 7.36 -6.74
N TYR A 308 -0.80 8.14 -6.15
CA TYR A 308 -2.13 7.72 -5.71
C TYR A 308 -2.94 7.01 -6.79
N ASN A 309 -3.04 7.60 -7.99
CA ASN A 309 -3.88 7.08 -9.08
C ASN A 309 -3.07 6.42 -10.19
N LEU A 310 -1.88 5.90 -9.89
CA LEU A 310 -1.11 5.12 -10.87
C LEU A 310 -1.72 3.73 -11.04
N GLN A 311 -2.07 3.43 -12.29
CA GLN A 311 -2.59 2.15 -12.75
C GLN A 311 -1.73 1.65 -13.91
N THR A 312 -1.69 0.33 -14.08
CA THR A 312 -1.08 -0.27 -15.27
C THR A 312 -1.93 0.01 -16.51
N ASP A 313 -1.31 0.00 -17.68
CA ASP A 313 -2.02 0.23 -18.94
C ASP A 313 -1.95 -0.94 -19.92
N PHE A 314 -1.62 -2.14 -19.42
CA PHE A 314 -1.49 -3.41 -20.16
C PHE A 314 -0.62 -3.36 -21.42
N SER A 315 0.09 -2.26 -21.65
CA SER A 315 0.91 -2.01 -22.82
C SER A 315 2.33 -2.51 -22.57
N GLU A 316 3.07 -2.79 -23.64
CA GLU A 316 4.52 -2.99 -23.54
C GLU A 316 5.21 -1.63 -23.31
N SER A 317 6.22 -1.62 -22.45
CA SER A 317 6.89 -0.40 -22.01
C SER A 317 7.91 0.09 -23.03
N ASP A 318 7.86 1.38 -23.38
CA ASP A 318 8.75 1.97 -24.38
C ASP A 318 10.00 2.57 -23.71
N PHE A 319 11.07 1.76 -23.64
CA PHE A 319 12.36 2.19 -23.10
C PHE A 319 13.07 3.21 -23.98
N GLY A 320 12.75 3.27 -25.28
CA GLY A 320 13.29 4.28 -26.18
C GLY A 320 12.75 5.66 -25.82
N ARG A 321 11.44 5.75 -25.61
CA ARG A 321 10.79 6.97 -25.15
C ARG A 321 11.21 7.34 -23.74
N LEU A 322 11.33 6.36 -22.83
CA LEU A 322 11.86 6.57 -21.49
C LEU A 322 13.24 7.24 -21.53
N TYR A 323 14.16 6.72 -22.34
CA TYR A 323 15.51 7.28 -22.46
C TYR A 323 15.49 8.73 -22.97
N GLN A 324 14.66 9.02 -23.99
CA GLN A 324 14.48 10.38 -24.50
C GLN A 324 13.95 11.31 -23.40
N ASP A 325 12.90 10.88 -22.69
CA ASP A 325 12.28 11.69 -21.64
C ASP A 325 13.23 11.91 -20.46
N ILE A 326 14.02 10.91 -20.05
CA ILE A 326 15.06 11.07 -19.01
C ILE A 326 16.10 12.09 -19.44
N SER A 327 16.59 11.99 -20.68
CA SER A 327 17.65 12.88 -21.19
C SER A 327 17.21 14.34 -21.21
N VAL A 328 15.90 14.61 -21.36
CA VAL A 328 15.33 15.96 -21.33
C VAL A 328 15.02 16.43 -19.90
N ASN A 329 14.44 15.56 -19.06
CA ASN A 329 13.92 15.96 -17.75
C ASN A 329 14.95 15.85 -16.61
N ILE A 330 15.97 15.01 -16.76
CA ILE A 330 17.01 14.73 -15.76
C ILE A 330 18.35 15.17 -16.35
N THR A 331 18.63 16.47 -16.29
CA THR A 331 19.84 17.04 -16.91
C THR A 331 21.12 16.87 -16.08
N GLN A 332 20.97 16.60 -14.78
CA GLN A 332 22.09 16.44 -13.86
C GLN A 332 22.31 14.98 -13.50
N ARG A 333 23.58 14.62 -13.25
CA ARG A 333 23.94 13.29 -12.75
C ARG A 333 23.13 12.99 -11.49
N SER A 334 22.44 11.85 -11.50
CA SER A 334 21.46 11.48 -10.49
C SER A 334 21.50 9.97 -10.27
N LEU A 335 21.03 9.52 -9.11
CA LEU A 335 20.74 8.11 -8.87
C LEU A 335 19.39 7.81 -9.49
N VAL A 336 19.32 6.85 -10.40
CA VAL A 336 18.07 6.45 -11.05
C VAL A 336 17.75 5.02 -10.63
N LEU A 337 16.67 4.84 -9.89
CA LEU A 337 16.12 3.52 -9.58
C LEU A 337 14.97 3.24 -10.53
N LEU A 338 15.14 2.23 -11.37
CA LEU A 338 14.17 1.81 -12.36
C LEU A 338 13.46 0.53 -11.88
N PHE A 339 12.21 0.68 -11.45
CA PHE A 339 11.34 -0.43 -11.07
C PHE A 339 10.68 -1.01 -12.32
N THR A 340 11.13 -2.19 -12.74
CA THR A 340 10.67 -2.86 -13.95
C THR A 340 10.89 -4.36 -13.82
N ASN A 341 10.02 -5.17 -14.41
CA ASN A 341 10.19 -6.63 -14.43
C ASN A 341 10.54 -7.10 -15.84
N PHE A 342 11.70 -7.74 -15.98
CA PHE A 342 12.10 -8.42 -17.20
C PHE A 342 11.96 -9.93 -17.03
N GLU A 343 11.16 -10.57 -17.87
CA GLU A 343 10.89 -12.01 -17.77
C GLU A 343 12.02 -12.87 -18.34
N THR A 344 12.65 -12.42 -19.44
CA THR A 344 13.68 -13.19 -20.15
C THR A 344 14.93 -12.37 -20.45
N LEU A 345 16.06 -13.07 -20.69
CA LEU A 345 17.31 -12.43 -21.09
C LEU A 345 17.18 -11.62 -22.39
N ASP A 346 16.42 -12.13 -23.36
CA ASP A 346 16.21 -11.45 -24.64
C ASP A 346 15.43 -10.15 -24.49
N ALA A 347 14.47 -10.10 -23.56
CA ALA A 347 13.75 -8.87 -23.24
C ALA A 347 14.71 -7.78 -22.76
N VAL A 348 15.65 -8.12 -21.88
CA VAL A 348 16.67 -7.18 -21.38
C VAL A 348 17.62 -6.75 -22.50
N LYS A 349 18.09 -7.70 -23.32
CA LYS A 349 19.00 -7.40 -24.43
C LYS A 349 18.39 -6.43 -25.43
N ARG A 350 17.10 -6.55 -25.74
CA ARG A 350 16.38 -5.59 -26.61
C ARG A 350 16.41 -4.16 -26.06
N GLN A 351 16.34 -4.00 -24.74
CA GLN A 351 16.33 -2.67 -24.09
C GLN A 351 17.72 -2.17 -23.68
N MET A 352 18.76 -3.00 -23.82
CA MET A 352 20.10 -2.71 -23.33
C MET A 352 20.70 -1.44 -23.93
N LYS A 353 20.40 -1.13 -25.21
CA LYS A 353 20.85 0.12 -25.86
C LYS A 353 20.40 1.35 -25.06
N TYR A 354 19.15 1.36 -24.59
CA TYR A 354 18.56 2.48 -23.86
C TYR A 354 19.04 2.52 -22.42
N LEU A 355 19.09 1.37 -21.74
CA LEU A 355 19.60 1.27 -20.36
C LEU A 355 21.05 1.75 -20.26
N ARG A 356 21.89 1.38 -21.23
CA ARG A 356 23.28 1.87 -21.33
C ARG A 356 23.34 3.38 -21.58
N GLY A 357 22.43 3.92 -22.39
CA GLY A 357 22.30 5.36 -22.61
C GLY A 357 22.03 6.11 -21.29
N ILE A 358 21.09 5.61 -20.48
CA ILE A 358 20.79 6.17 -19.16
C ILE A 358 22.01 6.04 -18.23
N ALA A 359 22.61 4.85 -18.16
CA ALA A 359 23.75 4.55 -17.28
C ALA A 359 25.02 5.35 -17.59
N ARG A 360 25.14 5.90 -18.80
CA ARG A 360 26.26 6.78 -19.18
C ARG A 360 26.22 8.11 -18.42
N ASN A 361 25.02 8.66 -18.20
CA ASN A 361 24.85 9.99 -17.59
C ASN A 361 24.42 9.89 -16.12
N HIS A 362 23.76 8.80 -15.73
CA HIS A 362 23.19 8.60 -14.39
C HIS A 362 23.67 7.27 -13.80
N LEU A 363 23.68 7.17 -12.47
CA LEU A 363 23.91 5.89 -11.81
C LEU A 363 22.60 5.09 -11.85
N LEU A 364 22.52 4.11 -12.74
CA LEU A 364 21.32 3.31 -12.94
C LEU A 364 21.32 2.07 -12.03
N VAL A 365 20.24 1.91 -11.28
CA VAL A 365 19.89 0.71 -10.52
C VAL A 365 18.59 0.15 -11.07
N VAL A 366 18.62 -1.06 -11.61
CA VAL A 366 17.41 -1.75 -12.09
C VAL A 366 16.88 -2.65 -10.98
N VAL A 367 15.61 -2.48 -10.63
CA VAL A 367 14.93 -3.21 -9.56
C VAL A 367 13.94 -4.17 -10.21
N PHE A 368 14.14 -5.46 -9.99
CA PHE A 368 13.28 -6.53 -10.51
C PHE A 368 12.99 -7.56 -9.42
N PHE A 369 11.94 -8.33 -9.67
CA PHE A 369 11.22 -9.06 -8.63
C PHE A 369 11.53 -10.55 -8.69
N LYS A 370 11.75 -11.13 -7.51
CA LYS A 370 11.84 -12.56 -7.29
C LYS A 370 10.44 -13.11 -7.05
N ASN A 371 10.09 -14.18 -7.73
CA ASN A 371 8.82 -14.87 -7.48
C ASN A 371 9.01 -15.85 -6.30
N SER A 372 8.32 -15.60 -5.18
CA SER A 372 8.42 -16.43 -3.97
C SER A 372 7.81 -17.83 -4.16
N GLU A 373 6.82 -18.00 -5.05
CA GLU A 373 6.23 -19.30 -5.37
C GLU A 373 7.21 -20.19 -6.11
N LEU A 374 7.94 -19.64 -7.09
CA LEU A 374 9.00 -20.38 -7.79
C LEU A 374 10.10 -20.83 -6.82
N GLN A 375 10.43 -20.00 -5.82
CA GLN A 375 11.40 -20.39 -4.80
C GLN A 375 10.91 -21.51 -3.90
N LYS A 376 9.61 -21.53 -3.55
CA LYS A 376 9.01 -22.64 -2.81
C LYS A 376 9.08 -23.94 -3.63
N MET A 377 8.86 -23.87 -4.94
CA MET A 377 8.97 -25.02 -5.84
C MET A 377 10.41 -25.56 -5.90
N ILE A 378 11.40 -24.69 -6.11
CA ILE A 378 12.83 -25.07 -6.18
C ILE A 378 13.33 -25.74 -4.88
N HIS A 379 12.76 -25.38 -3.73
CA HIS A 379 13.16 -25.95 -2.43
C HIS A 379 12.25 -27.07 -1.93
N SER A 380 11.19 -27.41 -2.67
CA SER A 380 10.31 -28.50 -2.32
C SER A 380 10.90 -29.84 -2.74
N THR A 381 10.62 -30.91 -1.99
CA THR A 381 11.02 -32.26 -2.39
C THR A 381 9.92 -32.86 -3.27
N PRO A 382 10.15 -33.11 -4.56
CA PRO A 382 9.11 -33.56 -5.47
C PRO A 382 8.68 -34.99 -5.15
N LYS A 383 7.37 -35.24 -5.18
CA LYS A 383 6.75 -36.54 -4.86
C LYS A 383 6.26 -37.30 -6.09
N ASN A 384 6.11 -36.62 -7.22
CA ASN A 384 5.61 -37.19 -8.47
C ASN A 384 6.32 -36.54 -9.67
N MET A 385 6.10 -37.11 -10.86
CA MET A 385 6.78 -36.64 -12.08
C MET A 385 6.40 -35.20 -12.46
N GLN A 386 5.17 -34.78 -12.15
CA GLN A 386 4.71 -33.42 -12.42
C GLN A 386 5.48 -32.40 -11.57
N GLU A 387 5.65 -32.67 -10.28
CA GLU A 387 6.42 -31.82 -9.36
C GLU A 387 7.89 -31.71 -9.79
N VAL A 388 8.48 -32.77 -10.35
CA VAL A 388 9.83 -32.71 -10.94
C VAL A 388 9.87 -31.77 -12.15
N TYR A 389 8.86 -31.81 -13.03
CA TYR A 389 8.80 -30.87 -14.16
C TYR A 389 8.63 -29.42 -13.69
N ASP A 390 7.76 -29.19 -12.70
CA ASP A 390 7.54 -27.85 -12.13
C ASP A 390 8.81 -27.30 -11.48
N GLU A 391 9.56 -28.12 -10.75
CA GLU A 391 10.86 -27.77 -10.17
C GLU A 391 11.88 -27.38 -11.24
N ILE A 392 12.07 -28.20 -12.28
CA ILE A 392 13.02 -27.92 -13.38
C ILE A 392 12.66 -26.61 -14.10
N ILE A 393 11.37 -26.37 -14.33
CA ILE A 393 10.90 -25.13 -14.96
C ILE A 393 11.19 -23.93 -14.05
N ALA A 394 10.94 -24.04 -12.75
CA ALA A 394 11.24 -23.00 -11.78
C ALA A 394 12.74 -22.68 -11.70
N GLU A 395 13.60 -23.71 -11.68
CA GLU A 395 15.05 -23.55 -11.73
C GLU A 395 15.51 -22.82 -13.01
N LYS A 396 14.93 -23.18 -14.17
CA LYS A 396 15.22 -22.50 -15.43
C LYS A 396 14.89 -21.01 -15.36
N PHE A 397 13.73 -20.65 -14.80
CA PHE A 397 13.36 -19.24 -14.65
C PHE A 397 14.31 -18.48 -13.71
N GLU A 398 14.71 -19.08 -12.58
CA GLU A 398 15.69 -18.49 -11.67
C GLU A 398 17.06 -18.32 -12.35
N PHE A 399 17.48 -19.30 -13.15
CA PHE A 399 18.70 -19.22 -13.94
C PHE A 399 18.65 -18.05 -14.95
N GLU A 400 17.55 -17.85 -15.66
CA GLU A 400 17.39 -16.70 -16.57
C GLU A 400 17.49 -15.35 -15.83
N LYS A 401 16.93 -15.24 -14.62
CA LYS A 401 17.06 -14.03 -13.79
C LYS A 401 18.52 -13.75 -13.40
N ASN A 402 19.28 -14.79 -13.08
CA ASN A 402 20.70 -14.67 -12.81
C ASN A 402 21.51 -14.23 -14.04
N LEU A 403 21.16 -14.73 -15.23
CA LEU A 403 21.77 -14.25 -16.48
C LEU A 403 21.46 -12.77 -16.74
N ILE A 404 20.23 -12.32 -16.48
CA ILE A 404 19.86 -10.90 -16.57
C ILE A 404 20.73 -10.03 -15.65
N ILE A 405 20.93 -10.45 -14.39
CA ILE A 405 21.80 -9.76 -13.42
C ILE A 405 23.21 -9.62 -13.98
N GLN A 406 23.78 -10.71 -14.49
CA GLN A 406 25.13 -10.71 -15.03
C GLN A 406 25.26 -9.81 -16.28
N GLU A 407 24.26 -9.84 -17.16
CA GLU A 407 24.24 -9.01 -18.37
C GLU A 407 24.16 -7.51 -18.03
N LEU A 408 23.34 -7.12 -17.05
CA LEU A 408 23.30 -5.73 -16.57
C LEU A 408 24.63 -5.31 -15.94
N LYS A 409 25.21 -6.18 -15.09
CA LYS A 409 26.49 -5.93 -14.41
C LYS A 409 27.65 -5.74 -15.39
N LYS A 410 27.65 -6.45 -16.53
CA LYS A 410 28.65 -6.31 -17.60
C LYS A 410 28.79 -4.88 -18.11
N TYR A 411 27.70 -4.10 -18.08
CA TYR A 411 27.69 -2.70 -18.51
C TYR A 411 27.72 -1.70 -17.34
N GLY A 412 28.08 -2.15 -16.14
CA GLY A 412 28.16 -1.29 -14.95
C GLY A 412 26.80 -0.86 -14.40
N ILE A 413 25.71 -1.51 -14.82
CA ILE A 413 24.37 -1.24 -14.32
C ILE A 413 24.17 -2.06 -13.04
N TYR A 414 23.79 -1.39 -11.96
CA TYR A 414 23.50 -2.06 -10.70
C TYR A 414 22.11 -2.68 -10.74
N SER A 415 21.92 -3.73 -9.97
CA SER A 415 20.65 -4.44 -9.86
C SER A 415 20.24 -4.64 -8.40
N ILE A 416 18.92 -4.70 -8.19
CA ILE A 416 18.30 -5.25 -6.99
C ILE A 416 17.38 -6.37 -7.45
N TYR A 417 17.68 -7.60 -7.02
CA TYR A 417 16.83 -8.77 -7.22
C TYR A 417 16.26 -9.17 -5.87
N THR A 418 14.97 -8.95 -5.64
CA THR A 418 14.37 -9.21 -4.33
C THR A 418 12.91 -9.60 -4.43
N ALA A 419 12.43 -10.29 -3.39
CA ALA A 419 11.02 -10.62 -3.24
C ALA A 419 10.22 -9.33 -2.91
N PRO A 420 8.97 -9.19 -3.40
CA PRO A 420 8.16 -7.98 -3.21
C PRO A 420 8.03 -7.52 -1.75
N GLU A 421 8.00 -8.45 -0.79
CA GLU A 421 7.87 -8.17 0.65
C GLU A 421 9.10 -7.46 1.23
N ASN A 422 10.30 -7.74 0.68
CA ASN A 422 11.57 -7.17 1.12
C ASN A 422 11.97 -5.92 0.35
N LEU A 423 11.25 -5.60 -0.72
CA LEU A 423 11.57 -4.54 -1.68
C LEU A 423 11.85 -3.19 -1.01
N ASN A 424 10.98 -2.76 -0.08
CA ASN A 424 11.12 -1.48 0.61
C ASN A 424 12.47 -1.37 1.32
N ILE A 425 12.87 -2.45 2.02
CA ILE A 425 14.10 -2.50 2.81
C ILE A 425 15.32 -2.53 1.89
N ASP A 426 15.31 -3.39 0.86
CA ASP A 426 16.45 -3.58 -0.02
C ASP A 426 16.74 -2.35 -0.87
N VAL A 427 15.70 -1.65 -1.33
CA VAL A 427 15.83 -0.40 -2.07
C VAL A 427 16.43 0.70 -1.19
N ILE A 428 15.97 0.84 0.06
CA ILE A 428 16.53 1.81 1.03
C ILE A 428 17.99 1.46 1.33
N ASN A 429 18.29 0.20 1.60
CA ASN A 429 19.64 -0.27 1.89
C ASN A 429 20.58 -0.04 0.71
N LYS A 430 20.10 -0.25 -0.52
CA LYS A 430 20.90 0.01 -1.72
C LYS A 430 21.24 1.48 -1.87
N TYR A 431 20.27 2.36 -1.65
CA TYR A 431 20.51 3.81 -1.63
C TYR A 431 21.55 4.20 -0.56
N LEU A 432 21.39 3.73 0.68
CA LEU A 432 22.33 4.01 1.77
C LEU A 432 23.73 3.48 1.46
N GLN A 433 23.84 2.29 0.87
CA GLN A 433 25.11 1.71 0.44
C GLN A 433 25.80 2.57 -0.64
N ILE A 434 25.05 3.02 -1.65
CA ILE A 434 25.57 3.88 -2.73
C ILE A 434 26.04 5.21 -2.15
N LYS A 435 25.25 5.82 -1.27
CA LYS A 435 25.57 7.08 -0.60
C LYS A 435 26.81 6.95 0.27
N ALA A 436 26.90 5.89 1.08
CA ALA A 436 28.06 5.64 1.95
C ALA A 436 29.36 5.43 1.16
N ARG A 437 29.28 4.82 -0.02
CA ARG A 437 30.45 4.58 -0.90
C ARG A 437 30.85 5.81 -1.73
N GLY A 438 30.05 6.88 -1.76
CA GLY A 438 30.33 8.07 -2.59
C GLY A 438 30.45 7.74 -4.07
N ILE A 439 29.60 6.84 -4.58
CA ILE A 439 29.63 6.42 -6.00
C ILE A 439 28.88 7.41 -6.90
N LEU A 440 27.93 8.17 -6.32
CA LEU A 440 27.10 9.12 -7.05
C LEU A 440 27.80 10.44 -7.31
#